data_AF-A0A1V2RKX9-F1
#
_entry.id   AF-A0A1V2RKX9-F1
#
_cell.length_a   1.000
_cell.length_b   1.000
_cell.length_c   1.000
_cell.angle_alpha   90.00
_cell.angle_beta   90.00
_cell.angle_gamma   90.00
#
_symmetry.space_group_name_H-M   'P 1'
#
loop_
_entity.id
_entity.type
_entity.pdbx_description
1 polymer ?
#
loop_
_entity_poly.entity_id
_entity_poly.type
_entity_poly.pdbx_seq_one_letter_code
_entity_poly.pdbx_strand_id
1 'polypeptide(L)'
;MADDLNILEPDHAPRYPVFGTWEYDFYRSFAAAGLTDAYCHLHPQTVEHSWFGRGGNGYRFDHAFLATAHHSRLLSCGYLHRPRELGLTDHSALALHVTCAEGAR
;
A
#
# COMPACT_ATOMS: atom_id res chain seq x y z
N MET A 1 7.26 4.86 -6.01
CA MET A 1 7.84 4.68 -4.67
C MET A 1 7.15 3.50 -4.03
N ALA A 2 7.87 2.58 -3.39
CA ALA A 2 7.27 1.49 -2.63
C ALA A 2 8.05 1.31 -1.32
N ASP A 3 7.37 1.35 -0.18
CA ASP A 3 8.00 1.26 1.14
C ASP A 3 6.99 0.95 2.25
N ASP A 4 7.51 0.57 3.43
CA ASP A 4 6.77 0.57 4.69
C ASP A 4 6.73 2.00 5.25
N LEU A 5 5.55 2.62 5.20
CA LEU A 5 5.36 4.00 5.64
C LEU A 5 4.84 4.12 7.07
N ASN A 6 4.46 3.00 7.71
CA ASN A 6 3.81 2.99 9.02
C ASN A 6 2.59 3.94 9.13
N ILE A 7 1.88 4.16 8.03
CA ILE A 7 0.64 4.95 7.98
C ILE A 7 -0.49 4.12 7.39
N LEU A 8 -1.73 4.61 7.54
CA LEU A 8 -2.92 3.97 6.98
C LEU A 8 -3.67 4.91 6.04
N GLU A 9 -4.26 4.34 5.00
CA GLU A 9 -5.30 5.00 4.22
C GLU A 9 -6.53 5.29 5.09
N PRO A 10 -7.26 6.40 4.85
CA PRO A 10 -8.43 6.78 5.66
C PRO A 10 -9.55 5.74 5.70
N ASP A 11 -9.69 4.95 4.64
CA ASP A 11 -10.74 3.93 4.53
C ASP A 11 -10.34 2.59 5.19
N HIS A 12 -9.11 2.51 5.73
CA HIS A 12 -8.69 1.39 6.56
C HIS A 12 -9.45 1.47 7.90
N ALA A 13 -10.02 0.36 8.37
CA ALA A 13 -10.76 0.29 9.63
C ALA A 13 -9.90 -0.36 10.73
N PRO A 14 -8.93 0.36 11.34
CA PRO A 14 -8.06 -0.22 12.35
C PRO A 14 -8.84 -0.61 13.61
N ARG A 15 -8.46 -1.73 14.22
CA ARG A 15 -9.07 -2.19 15.48
C ARG A 15 -8.87 -1.20 16.63
N TYR A 16 -7.73 -0.51 16.64
CA TYR A 16 -7.41 0.50 17.64
C TYR A 16 -7.34 1.88 16.99
N PRO A 17 -8.04 2.91 17.51
CA PRO A 17 -8.03 4.26 16.97
C PRO A 17 -6.78 5.03 17.42
N VAL A 18 -5.60 4.42 17.27
CA VAL A 18 -4.31 5.03 17.61
C VAL A 18 -3.83 5.98 16.51
N PHE A 19 -4.38 5.88 15.30
CA PHE A 19 -4.03 6.73 14.17
C PHE A 19 -4.74 8.08 14.27
N GLY A 20 -3.96 9.15 14.32
CA GLY A 20 -4.41 10.51 14.42
C GLY A 20 -4.63 11.16 13.05
N THR A 21 -5.20 12.37 13.06
CA THR A 21 -5.45 13.16 11.86
C THR A 21 -4.18 13.37 11.02
N TRP A 22 -3.02 13.52 11.67
CA TRP A 22 -1.76 13.79 10.99
C TRP A 22 -1.29 12.62 10.10
N GLU A 23 -1.52 11.36 10.51
CA GLU A 23 -1.17 10.18 9.69
C GLU A 23 -2.00 10.14 8.42
N TYR A 24 -3.30 10.41 8.55
CA TYR A 24 -4.20 10.47 7.41
C TYR A 24 -3.92 11.68 6.52
N ASP A 25 -3.53 12.82 7.08
CA ASP A 25 -3.10 13.99 6.31
C ASP A 25 -1.81 13.71 5.56
N PHE A 26 -0.85 13.04 6.19
CA PHE A 26 0.39 12.62 5.54
C PHE A 26 0.10 11.63 4.40
N TYR A 27 -0.77 10.64 4.60
CA TYR A 27 -1.24 9.76 3.53
C TYR A 27 -1.87 10.55 2.37
N ARG A 28 -2.79 11.48 2.67
CA ARG A 28 -3.45 12.31 1.65
C ARG A 28 -2.47 13.24 0.92
N SER A 29 -1.36 13.61 1.55
CA SER A 29 -0.35 14.48 0.93
C SER A 29 0.27 13.86 -0.32
N PHE A 30 0.38 12.52 -0.40
CA PHE A 30 0.84 11.83 -1.62
C PHE A 30 -0.12 12.06 -2.79
N ALA A 31 -1.42 11.94 -2.55
CA ALA A 31 -2.44 12.23 -3.57
C ALA A 31 -2.40 13.70 -4.01
N ALA A 32 -2.26 14.62 -3.06
CA ALA A 32 -2.10 16.06 -3.36
C ALA A 32 -0.83 16.35 -4.17
N ALA A 33 0.23 15.56 -3.99
CA ALA A 33 1.47 15.65 -4.76
C ALA A 33 1.40 14.96 -6.14
N GLY A 34 0.23 14.45 -6.57
CA GLY A 34 0.07 13.79 -7.86
C GLY A 34 0.54 12.34 -7.89
N LEU A 35 0.47 11.66 -6.74
CA LEU A 35 0.76 10.22 -6.62
C LEU A 35 -0.53 9.43 -6.37
N THR A 36 -0.61 8.23 -6.93
CA THR A 36 -1.73 7.30 -6.78
C THR A 36 -1.25 6.06 -6.02
N ASP A 37 -1.94 5.69 -4.92
CA ASP A 37 -1.74 4.41 -4.25
C ASP A 37 -2.23 3.29 -5.17
N ALA A 38 -1.30 2.45 -5.62
CA ALA A 38 -1.54 1.40 -6.61
C ALA A 38 -2.51 0.33 -6.11
N TYR A 39 -2.48 -0.01 -4.82
CA TYR A 39 -3.37 -1.03 -4.25
C TYR A 39 -4.80 -0.49 -4.21
N CYS A 40 -5.00 0.70 -3.64
CA CYS A 40 -6.32 1.33 -3.55
C CYS A 40 -6.94 1.60 -4.93
N HIS A 41 -6.10 1.94 -5.92
CA HIS A 41 -6.57 2.15 -7.30
C HIS A 41 -7.19 0.89 -7.92
N LEU A 42 -6.59 -0.28 -7.70
CA LEU A 42 -7.09 -1.54 -8.25
C LEU A 42 -8.17 -2.20 -7.39
N HIS A 43 -8.15 -1.95 -6.08
CA HIS A 43 -9.02 -2.63 -5.09
C HIS A 43 -9.76 -1.61 -4.19
N PRO A 44 -10.59 -0.71 -4.76
CA PRO A 44 -11.16 0.42 -4.01
C PRO A 44 -12.16 0.04 -2.91
N GLN A 45 -12.54 -1.23 -2.82
CA GLN A 45 -13.53 -1.74 -1.85
C GLN A 45 -12.96 -2.82 -0.93
N THR A 46 -11.65 -3.10 -1.04
CA THR A 46 -11.01 -4.18 -0.30
C THR A 46 -10.11 -3.62 0.78
N VAL A 47 -10.31 -4.08 2.01
CA VAL A 47 -9.34 -3.89 3.10
C VAL A 47 -8.40 -5.10 3.10
N GLU A 48 -7.10 -4.83 3.09
CA GLU A 48 -6.05 -5.84 3.05
C GLU A 48 -4.93 -5.47 4.01
N HIS A 49 -4.13 -6.44 4.43
CA HIS A 49 -3.11 -6.24 5.46
C HIS A 49 -1.73 -6.69 4.98
N SER A 50 -0.77 -5.78 5.07
CA SER A 50 0.62 -6.08 4.81
C SER A 50 1.28 -6.64 6.07
N TRP A 51 1.03 -6.02 7.23
CA TRP A 51 1.66 -6.32 8.51
C TRP A 51 0.68 -6.92 9.52
N PHE A 52 1.16 -7.81 10.40
CA PHE A 52 0.42 -8.25 11.58
C PHE A 52 1.27 -8.18 12.85
N GLY A 53 0.74 -7.51 13.86
CA GLY A 53 1.37 -7.48 15.19
C GLY A 53 1.13 -8.77 15.98
N ARG A 54 1.89 -8.94 17.07
CA ARG A 54 1.80 -10.11 17.98
C ARG A 54 0.38 -10.40 18.50
N GLY A 55 -0.45 -9.36 18.60
CA GLY A 55 -1.85 -9.47 19.02
C GLY A 55 -2.84 -9.89 17.93
N GLY A 56 -2.37 -10.24 16.72
CA GLY A 56 -3.21 -10.63 15.59
C GLY A 56 -3.92 -9.48 14.88
N ASN A 57 -3.52 -8.23 15.14
CA ASN A 57 -4.09 -7.07 14.48
C ASN A 57 -3.32 -6.78 13.19
N GLY A 58 -4.05 -6.71 12.08
CA GLY A 58 -3.49 -6.43 10.78
C GLY A 58 -3.60 -4.94 10.44
N TYR A 59 -2.60 -4.43 9.73
CA TYR A 59 -2.60 -3.10 9.14
C TYR A 59 -1.94 -3.13 7.76
N ARG A 60 -2.25 -2.14 6.91
CA ARG A 60 -1.64 -1.97 5.59
C ARG A 60 -0.61 -0.85 5.60
N PHE A 61 0.59 -1.14 6.11
CA PHE A 61 1.66 -0.15 6.22
C PHE A 61 2.55 -0.06 4.98
N ASP A 62 2.60 -1.12 4.19
CA ASP A 62 3.40 -1.18 2.97
C ASP A 62 2.57 -0.65 1.79
N HIS A 63 3.02 0.47 1.20
CA HIS A 63 2.33 1.11 0.08
C HIS A 63 3.22 1.20 -1.16
N ALA A 64 2.60 1.14 -2.34
CA ALA A 64 3.24 1.46 -3.61
C ALA A 64 2.50 2.62 -4.26
N PHE A 65 3.20 3.73 -4.45
CA PHE A 65 2.71 4.93 -5.11
C PHE A 65 3.33 5.09 -6.50
N LEU A 66 2.48 5.40 -7.48
CA LEU A 66 2.84 5.72 -8.86
C LEU A 66 2.51 7.18 -9.13
N ALA A 67 3.25 7.83 -10.05
CA ALA A 67 2.80 9.12 -10.57
C ALA A 67 1.40 8.94 -11.21
N THR A 68 0.45 9.81 -10.88
CA THR A 68 -0.94 9.69 -11.36
C THR A 68 -1.01 9.69 -12.89
N ALA A 69 -0.10 10.38 -13.57
CA ALA A 69 0.05 10.35 -15.03
C ALA A 69 0.43 8.97 -15.61
N HIS A 70 0.79 8.00 -14.77
CA HIS A 70 1.22 6.66 -15.14
C HIS A 70 0.31 5.55 -14.56
N HIS A 71 -0.82 5.89 -13.93
CA HIS A 71 -1.69 4.86 -13.34
C HIS A 71 -2.20 3.85 -14.38
N SER A 72 -2.40 4.26 -15.65
CA SER A 72 -2.83 3.36 -16.73
C SER A 72 -1.78 2.31 -17.12
N ARG A 73 -0.54 2.42 -16.63
CA ARG A 73 0.50 1.42 -16.79
C ARG A 73 0.45 0.33 -15.73
N LEU A 74 -0.38 0.50 -14.70
CA LEU A 74 -0.53 -0.48 -13.62
C LEU A 74 -1.31 -1.70 -14.11
N LEU A 75 -0.68 -2.87 -14.03
CA LEU A 75 -1.29 -4.15 -14.42
C LEU A 75 -1.81 -4.92 -13.22
N SER A 76 -1.04 -4.95 -12.12
CA SER A 76 -1.47 -5.56 -10.86
C SER A 76 -0.72 -4.99 -9.66
N CYS A 77 -1.36 -5.05 -8.50
CA CYS A 77 -0.80 -4.71 -7.20
C CYS A 77 -1.42 -5.66 -6.16
N GLY A 78 -0.60 -6.24 -5.29
CA GLY A 78 -1.09 -7.16 -4.25
C GLY A 78 0.00 -7.61 -3.29
N TYR A 79 -0.42 -8.31 -2.23
CA TYR A 79 0.47 -8.77 -1.17
C TYR A 79 0.74 -10.27 -1.29
N LEU A 80 2.01 -10.65 -1.19
CA LEU A 80 2.44 -12.04 -1.09
C LEU A 80 2.63 -12.35 0.39
N HIS A 81 1.67 -13.06 0.98
CA HIS A 81 1.64 -13.31 2.43
C HIS A 81 2.60 -14.41 2.90
N ARG A 82 3.13 -15.23 1.99
CA ARG A 82 3.97 -16.39 2.32
C ARG A 82 5.17 -16.07 3.23
N PRO A 83 5.93 -14.97 3.05
CA PRO A 83 7.00 -14.62 3.98
C PRO A 83 6.52 -14.42 5.42
N ARG A 84 5.36 -13.77 5.59
CA ARG A 84 4.69 -13.57 6.88
C ARG A 84 4.20 -14.88 7.48
N GLU A 85 3.52 -15.69 6.69
CA GLU A 85 2.92 -16.96 7.13
C GLU A 85 3.98 -18.00 7.54
N LEU A 86 5.17 -17.93 6.94
CA LEU A 86 6.33 -18.75 7.34
C LEU A 86 7.09 -18.17 8.56
N GLY A 87 6.68 -17.01 9.08
CA GLY A 87 7.31 -16.36 10.22
C GLY A 87 8.69 -15.76 9.93
N LEU A 88 9.01 -15.47 8.66
CA LEU A 88 10.29 -14.86 8.27
C LEU A 88 10.34 -13.35 8.54
N THR A 89 9.17 -12.73 8.60
CA THR A 89 8.91 -11.32 8.89
C THR A 89 7.46 -11.20 9.37
N ASP A 90 7.10 -10.10 10.02
CA ASP A 90 5.73 -9.71 10.32
C ASP A 90 5.01 -9.03 9.14
N HIS A 91 5.72 -8.74 8.05
CA HIS A 91 5.19 -8.16 6.81
C HIS A 91 4.99 -9.17 5.68
N SER A 92 3.99 -8.92 4.85
CA SER A 92 3.85 -9.51 3.51
C SER A 92 4.69 -8.74 2.51
N ALA A 93 5.21 -9.40 1.49
CA ALA A 93 5.87 -8.68 0.41
C ALA A 93 4.83 -7.97 -0.45
N LEU A 94 5.04 -6.69 -0.76
CA LEU A 94 4.24 -5.93 -1.71
C LEU A 94 4.76 -6.17 -3.14
N ALA A 95 3.89 -6.67 -4.02
CA ALA A 95 4.20 -6.93 -5.41
C ALA A 95 3.44 -5.97 -6.34
N LEU A 96 4.17 -5.37 -7.28
CA LEU A 96 3.65 -4.44 -8.26
C LEU A 96 4.07 -4.90 -9.66
N HIS A 97 3.13 -4.93 -10.60
CA HIS A 97 3.40 -5.19 -12.01
C HIS A 97 2.96 -4.00 -12.85
N VAL A 98 3.87 -3.45 -13.63
CA VAL A 98 3.64 -2.29 -14.49
C VAL A 98 4.15 -2.53 -15.90
N THR A 99 3.53 -1.90 -16.89
CA THR A 99 4.11 -1.81 -18.23
C THR A 99 5.23 -0.78 -18.25
N CYS A 100 6.37 -1.15 -18.81
CA CYS A 100 7.43 -0.22 -19.14
C CYS A 100 7.15 0.38 -20.53
N ALA A 101 7.40 1.67 -20.71
CA ALA A 101 7.51 2.18 -22.08
C ALA A 101 8.76 1.54 -22.72
N GLU A 102 8.65 1.08 -23.96
CA GLU A 102 9.84 0.81 -24.75
C GLU A 102 10.60 2.13 -24.91
N GLY A 103 11.85 2.16 -24.47
CA GLY A 103 12.71 3.32 -24.70
C GLY A 103 12.86 3.51 -26.21
N ALA A 104 12.59 4.72 -26.70
CA ALA A 104 13.03 5.11 -28.04
C ALA A 104 14.54 4.82 -28.13
N ARG A 105 14.92 3.88 -28.99
CA ARG A 105 16.32 3.63 -29.35
C ARG A 105 16.86 4.79 -30.19
#